data_AF-A0A6G0VUW9-F1
#
_entry.id   AF-A0A6G0VUW9-F1
#
_cell.length_a   1.000
_cell.length_b   1.000
_cell.length_c   1.000
_cell.angle_alpha   90.00
_cell.angle_beta   90.00
_cell.angle_gamma   90.00
#
_symmetry.space_group_name_H-M   'P 1'
#
loop_
_entity.id
_entity.type
_entity.pdbx_description
1 polymer ?
#
loop_
_entity_poly.entity_id
_entity_poly.type
_entity_poly.pdbx_seq_one_letter_code
_entity_poly.pdbx_strand_id
1 'polypeptide(L)'
;MAVQQKYRREEVSEVSCCLKYIIFSFNVLFWMFGLSVMAVGVWAWTEKNAFNNLSKLTHLALDPAFALILIGGITFIIGFTGCIGALRENTCLLGSYAVLLAVILILELTAGVLTFVFKDSIKSQATEGLQTFIVHYREDPDQQNLIDWIQEDWLQCCGIKGPEDWDLNNYFNCSSQKVGSREACGVPFSCCKRKLNEIVENKQCGYDVRKEGFVSKQF
;
A
#
# COMPACT_ATOMS: atom_id res chain seq x y z
N MET A 1 51.54 25.59 -10.91
CA MET A 1 50.23 25.61 -10.20
C MET A 1 49.03 25.54 -11.15
N ALA A 2 48.92 26.40 -12.17
CA ALA A 2 47.81 26.32 -13.15
C ALA A 2 47.75 25.00 -13.95
N VAL A 3 48.92 24.42 -14.30
CA VAL A 3 48.99 23.12 -15.01
C VAL A 3 48.55 21.94 -14.13
N GLN A 4 48.89 21.97 -12.83
CA GLN A 4 48.43 20.96 -11.86
C GLN A 4 46.94 21.10 -11.53
N GLN A 5 46.38 22.33 -11.54
CA GLN A 5 44.94 22.54 -11.42
C GLN A 5 44.16 22.11 -12.68
N LYS A 6 44.75 22.28 -13.87
CA LYS A 6 44.18 21.78 -15.12
C LYS A 6 44.20 20.25 -15.18
N TYR A 7 45.30 19.62 -14.76
CA TYR A 7 45.42 18.17 -14.65
C TYR A 7 44.45 17.58 -13.59
N ARG A 8 44.33 18.22 -12.42
CA ARG A 8 43.35 17.84 -11.38
C ARG A 8 41.90 18.03 -11.82
N ARG A 9 41.61 18.94 -12.75
CA ARG A 9 40.27 19.13 -13.31
C ARG A 9 39.95 18.09 -14.39
N GLU A 10 40.95 17.64 -15.14
CA GLU A 10 40.79 16.58 -16.15
C GLU A 10 40.75 15.17 -15.54
N GLU A 11 41.47 14.91 -14.44
CA GLU A 11 41.38 13.63 -13.70
C GLU A 11 40.04 13.39 -12.97
N VAL A 12 39.25 14.45 -12.72
CA VAL A 12 38.00 14.35 -11.91
C VAL A 12 36.76 14.09 -12.78
N SER A 13 36.87 14.02 -14.11
CA SER A 13 35.70 13.78 -14.96
C SER A 13 35.99 13.03 -16.25
N GLU A 14 36.36 11.76 -16.16
CA GLU A 14 35.80 10.76 -17.09
C GLU A 14 34.70 9.98 -16.36
N VAL A 15 33.59 10.67 -16.03
CA VAL A 15 32.35 9.95 -15.75
C VAL A 15 32.03 9.18 -17.02
N SER A 16 32.14 7.85 -16.97
CA SER A 16 31.95 7.01 -18.15
C SER A 16 30.65 7.39 -18.83
N CYS A 17 30.68 7.58 -20.15
CA CYS A 17 29.51 7.94 -20.95
C CYS A 17 28.30 7.03 -20.63
N CYS A 18 28.58 5.74 -20.41
CA CYS A 18 27.61 4.75 -19.93
C CYS A 18 26.92 5.15 -18.63
N LEU A 19 27.66 5.61 -17.62
CA LEU A 19 27.12 6.00 -16.32
C LEU A 19 26.20 7.23 -16.42
N LYS A 20 26.54 8.20 -17.29
CA LYS A 20 25.68 9.36 -17.57
C LYS A 20 24.35 8.93 -18.19
N TYR A 21 24.40 8.07 -19.22
CA TYR A 21 23.20 7.54 -19.86
C TYR A 21 22.36 6.65 -18.93
N ILE A 22 23.00 5.87 -18.08
CA ILE A 22 22.32 5.05 -17.05
C ILE A 22 21.57 5.95 -16.07
N ILE A 23 22.24 6.95 -15.49
CA ILE A 23 21.61 7.89 -14.54
C ILE A 23 20.46 8.63 -15.19
N PHE A 24 20.64 9.11 -16.42
CA PHE A 24 19.57 9.77 -17.16
C PHE A 24 18.39 8.85 -17.40
N SER A 25 18.64 7.62 -17.86
CA SER A 25 17.59 6.63 -18.15
C SER A 25 16.80 6.26 -16.90
N PHE A 26 17.48 5.97 -15.79
CA PHE A 26 16.80 5.67 -14.52
C PHE A 26 15.97 6.87 -14.01
N ASN A 27 16.48 8.10 -14.10
CA ASN A 27 15.72 9.29 -13.71
C ASN A 27 14.46 9.47 -14.56
N VAL A 28 14.53 9.21 -15.88
CA VAL A 28 13.36 9.27 -16.76
C VAL A 28 12.33 8.20 -16.36
N LEU A 29 12.77 6.98 -16.04
CA LEU A 29 11.88 5.92 -15.56
C LEU A 29 11.19 6.30 -14.25
N PHE A 30 11.93 6.79 -13.25
CA PHE A 30 11.36 7.24 -11.98
C PHE A 30 10.41 8.44 -12.16
N TRP A 31 10.73 9.35 -13.08
CA TRP A 31 9.87 10.47 -13.42
C TRP A 31 8.52 10.01 -14.01
N MET A 32 8.54 9.08 -14.97
CA MET A 32 7.33 8.49 -15.54
C MET A 32 6.53 7.68 -14.53
N PHE A 33 7.22 6.94 -13.66
CA PHE A 33 6.59 6.21 -12.57
C PHE A 33 5.91 7.14 -11.57
N GLY A 34 6.60 8.20 -11.11
CA GLY A 34 6.03 9.21 -10.21
C GLY A 34 4.80 9.89 -10.80
N LEU A 35 4.84 10.22 -12.11
CA LEU A 35 3.67 10.76 -12.82
C LEU A 35 2.49 9.79 -12.83
N SER A 36 2.76 8.51 -13.09
CA SER A 36 1.72 7.46 -13.13
C SER A 36 1.08 7.24 -11.75
N VAL A 37 1.90 7.14 -10.70
CA VAL A 37 1.43 7.01 -9.30
C VAL A 37 0.61 8.23 -8.89
N MET A 38 1.07 9.43 -9.22
CA MET A 38 0.34 10.67 -8.93
C MET A 38 -1.01 10.72 -9.66
N ALA A 39 -1.06 10.29 -10.93
CA ALA A 39 -2.30 10.24 -11.70
C ALA A 39 -3.32 9.25 -11.09
N VAL A 40 -2.86 8.06 -10.67
CA VAL A 40 -3.70 7.10 -9.95
C VAL A 40 -4.21 7.67 -8.62
N GLY A 41 -3.34 8.36 -7.87
CA GLY A 41 -3.72 9.01 -6.62
C GLY A 41 -4.81 10.08 -6.83
N VAL A 42 -4.66 10.93 -7.87
CA VAL A 42 -5.66 11.95 -8.22
C VAL A 42 -6.98 11.29 -8.64
N TRP A 43 -6.94 10.25 -9.47
CA TRP A 43 -8.15 9.52 -9.85
C TRP A 43 -8.86 8.93 -8.62
N ALA A 44 -8.14 8.19 -7.77
CA ALA A 44 -8.69 7.61 -6.55
C ALA A 44 -9.29 8.67 -5.61
N TRP A 45 -8.64 9.83 -5.51
CA TRP A 45 -9.15 10.97 -4.73
C TRP A 45 -10.46 11.53 -5.30
N THR A 46 -10.57 11.65 -6.62
CA THR A 46 -11.79 12.14 -7.27
C THR A 46 -12.96 11.17 -7.18
N GLU A 47 -12.70 9.87 -7.31
CA GLU A 47 -13.74 8.82 -7.25
C GLU A 47 -14.37 8.74 -5.85
N LYS A 48 -13.58 8.94 -4.80
CA LYS A 48 -14.05 8.94 -3.40
C LYS A 48 -15.02 10.09 -3.05
N ASN A 49 -15.37 10.99 -3.98
CA ASN A 49 -16.28 12.12 -3.74
C ASN A 49 -15.94 12.93 -2.46
N ALA A 50 -14.65 13.04 -2.13
CA ALA A 50 -14.16 13.62 -0.88
C ALA A 50 -14.44 15.13 -0.71
N PHE A 51 -14.93 15.81 -1.76
CA PHE A 51 -15.33 17.22 -1.70
C PHE A 51 -16.50 17.50 -0.73
N ASN A 52 -17.30 16.48 -0.34
CA ASN A 52 -18.47 16.69 0.52
C ASN A 52 -18.24 16.47 2.02
N ASN A 53 -17.02 16.08 2.45
CA ASN A 53 -16.70 15.85 3.87
C ASN A 53 -15.42 16.57 4.29
N LEU A 54 -15.41 17.90 4.12
CA LEU A 54 -14.38 18.81 4.63
C LEU A 54 -14.30 18.85 6.18
N SER A 55 -15.10 18.05 6.88
CA SER A 55 -15.19 17.98 8.34
C SER A 55 -14.21 16.99 8.99
N LYS A 56 -13.41 16.24 8.22
CA LYS A 56 -12.37 15.31 8.74
C LYS A 56 -10.94 15.74 8.36
N LEU A 57 -10.62 17.02 8.52
CA LEU A 57 -9.29 17.59 8.21
C LEU A 57 -8.13 16.90 8.95
N THR A 58 -8.40 16.26 10.10
CA THR A 58 -7.39 15.56 10.91
C THR A 58 -6.98 14.19 10.35
N HIS A 59 -7.73 13.61 9.40
CA HIS A 59 -7.44 12.28 8.82
C HIS A 59 -6.94 12.33 7.37
N LEU A 60 -6.82 13.52 6.75
CA LEU A 60 -6.38 13.66 5.36
C LEU A 60 -4.99 13.08 5.09
N ALA A 61 -4.07 13.19 6.05
CA ALA A 61 -2.72 12.63 5.93
C ALA A 61 -2.68 11.09 6.00
N LEU A 62 -3.77 10.45 6.44
CA LEU A 62 -3.88 8.99 6.54
C LEU A 62 -4.71 8.37 5.41
N ASP A 63 -5.24 9.16 4.46
CA ASP A 63 -5.91 8.61 3.28
C ASP A 63 -4.87 8.03 2.31
N PRO A 64 -4.97 6.72 1.96
CA PRO A 64 -4.10 6.12 0.96
C PRO A 64 -4.05 6.89 -0.37
N ALA A 65 -5.16 7.50 -0.81
CA ALA A 65 -5.20 8.28 -2.04
C ALA A 65 -4.33 9.54 -1.96
N PHE A 66 -4.37 10.26 -0.83
CA PHE A 66 -3.52 11.43 -0.61
C PHE A 66 -2.03 11.06 -0.52
N ALA A 67 -1.73 9.95 0.16
CA ALA A 67 -0.37 9.44 0.25
C ALA A 67 0.22 9.13 -1.13
N LEU A 68 -0.57 8.53 -2.04
CA LEU A 68 -0.16 8.28 -3.43
C LEU A 68 0.13 9.59 -4.19
N ILE A 69 -0.70 10.62 -4.02
CA ILE A 69 -0.46 11.94 -4.63
C ILE A 69 0.84 12.55 -4.11
N LEU A 70 1.05 12.53 -2.78
CA LEU A 70 2.23 13.11 -2.14
C LEU A 70 3.52 12.38 -2.56
N ILE A 71 3.53 11.04 -2.45
CA ILE A 71 4.69 10.22 -2.83
C ILE A 71 4.98 10.37 -4.33
N GLY A 72 3.95 10.24 -5.17
CA GLY A 72 4.09 10.41 -6.62
C GLY A 72 4.62 11.79 -7.02
N GLY A 73 4.13 12.85 -6.36
CA GLY A 73 4.61 14.23 -6.56
C GLY A 73 6.07 14.42 -6.16
N ILE A 74 6.50 13.90 -5.00
CA ILE A 74 7.90 13.94 -4.56
C ILE A 74 8.80 13.20 -5.56
N THR A 75 8.43 11.98 -5.96
CA THR A 75 9.17 11.19 -6.94
C THR A 75 9.25 11.90 -8.30
N PHE A 76 8.17 12.53 -8.75
CA PHE A 76 8.14 13.32 -9.98
C PHE A 76 9.13 14.50 -9.94
N ILE A 77 9.14 15.28 -8.85
CA ILE A 77 10.05 16.43 -8.69
C ILE A 77 11.51 15.99 -8.69
N ILE A 78 11.83 14.90 -7.98
CA ILE A 78 13.19 14.36 -7.91
C ILE A 78 13.64 13.85 -9.28
N GLY A 79 12.79 13.06 -9.96
CA GLY A 79 13.08 12.55 -11.30
C GLY A 79 13.28 13.67 -12.31
N PHE A 80 12.45 14.72 -12.26
CA PHE A 80 12.58 15.89 -13.13
C PHE A 80 13.88 16.66 -12.88
N THR A 81 14.21 16.91 -11.60
CA THR A 81 15.45 17.61 -11.22
C THR A 81 16.69 16.80 -11.60
N GLY A 82 16.65 15.47 -11.45
CA GLY A 82 17.71 14.56 -11.88
C GLY A 82 17.90 14.55 -13.40
N CYS A 83 16.80 14.48 -14.17
CA CYS A 83 16.84 14.54 -15.63
C CYS A 83 17.44 15.86 -16.15
N ILE A 84 16.93 17.01 -15.67
CA ILE A 84 17.41 18.32 -16.11
C ILE A 84 18.84 18.57 -15.64
N GLY A 85 19.18 18.20 -14.40
CA GLY A 85 20.53 18.31 -13.87
C GLY A 85 21.55 17.56 -14.74
N ALA A 86 21.21 16.34 -15.17
CA ALA A 86 22.06 15.53 -16.05
C ALA A 86 22.14 16.09 -17.49
N LEU A 87 21.03 16.59 -18.05
CA LEU A 87 20.99 17.14 -19.42
C LEU A 87 21.66 18.50 -19.55
N ARG A 88 21.48 19.38 -18.57
CA ARG A 88 21.99 20.76 -18.60
C ARG A 88 23.39 20.91 -18.02
N GLU A 89 23.97 19.81 -17.53
CA GLU A 89 25.26 19.80 -16.80
C GLU A 89 25.31 20.88 -15.72
N ASN A 90 24.15 21.18 -15.11
CA ASN A 90 24.02 22.23 -14.11
C ASN A 90 24.39 21.66 -12.74
N THR A 91 25.56 22.04 -12.25
CA THR A 91 26.13 21.59 -10.98
C THR A 91 25.26 21.95 -9.77
N CYS A 92 24.51 23.05 -9.81
CA CYS A 92 23.59 23.42 -8.73
C CYS A 92 22.38 22.47 -8.68
N LEU A 93 21.78 22.17 -9.84
CA LEU A 93 20.66 21.23 -9.92
C LEU A 93 21.09 19.81 -9.53
N LEU A 94 22.25 19.36 -10.02
CA LEU A 94 22.79 18.05 -9.66
C LEU A 94 23.15 17.96 -8.16
N GLY A 95 23.67 19.04 -7.58
CA GLY A 95 23.90 19.16 -6.14
C GLY A 95 22.60 19.10 -5.35
N SER A 96 21.55 19.80 -5.78
CA SER A 96 20.24 19.74 -5.13
C SER A 96 19.61 18.34 -5.18
N TYR A 97 19.74 17.63 -6.32
CA TYR A 97 19.32 16.25 -6.48
C TYR A 97 20.07 15.31 -5.50
N ALA A 98 21.38 15.47 -5.39
CA ALA A 98 22.18 14.67 -4.45
C ALA A 98 21.78 14.92 -2.98
N VAL A 99 21.52 16.18 -2.60
CA VAL A 99 21.05 16.53 -1.26
C VAL A 99 19.66 15.95 -0.99
N LEU A 100 18.73 16.04 -1.93
CA LEU A 100 17.39 15.47 -1.79
C LEU A 100 17.44 13.94 -1.59
N LEU A 101 18.26 13.24 -2.37
CA LEU A 101 18.46 11.79 -2.20
C LEU A 101 19.09 11.45 -0.84
N ALA A 102 20.07 12.24 -0.40
CA ALA A 102 20.69 12.03 0.92
C ALA A 102 19.69 12.22 2.06
N VAL A 103 18.83 13.23 1.98
CA VAL A 103 17.76 13.47 2.95
C VAL A 103 16.77 12.30 2.96
N ILE A 104 16.32 11.82 1.80
CA ILE A 104 15.43 10.66 1.70
C ILE A 104 16.07 9.42 2.30
N LEU A 105 17.34 9.16 2.00
CA LEU A 105 18.05 8.01 2.56
C LEU A 105 18.09 8.07 4.11
N ILE A 106 18.35 9.24 4.69
CA ILE A 106 18.31 9.43 6.14
C ILE A 106 16.90 9.20 6.70
N LEU A 107 15.86 9.69 6.02
CA LEU A 107 14.47 9.48 6.41
C LEU A 107 14.07 8.01 6.34
N GLU A 108 14.47 7.29 5.29
CA GLU A 108 14.22 5.85 5.12
C GLU A 108 14.91 5.01 6.20
N LEU A 109 16.18 5.32 6.50
CA LEU A 109 16.91 4.67 7.60
C LEU A 109 16.22 4.93 8.94
N THR A 110 15.81 6.17 9.18
CA THR A 110 15.10 6.56 10.42
C THR A 110 13.75 5.84 10.51
N ALA A 111 12.97 5.81 9.44
CA ALA A 111 11.70 5.11 9.37
C ALA A 111 11.87 3.60 9.56
N GLY A 112 12.91 2.99 8.99
CA GLY A 112 13.25 1.58 9.19
C GLY A 112 13.57 1.25 10.65
N VAL A 113 14.39 2.07 11.31
CA VAL A 113 14.70 1.92 12.74
C VAL A 113 13.46 2.11 13.59
N LEU A 114 12.64 3.15 13.33
CA LEU A 114 11.39 3.39 14.05
C LEU A 114 10.41 2.23 13.89
N THR A 115 10.27 1.67 12.68
CA THR A 115 9.40 0.51 12.42
C THR A 115 9.83 -0.70 13.24
N PHE A 116 11.14 -0.94 13.34
CA PHE A 116 11.67 -2.04 14.14
C PHE A 116 11.42 -1.84 15.64
N VAL A 117 11.66 -0.63 16.15
CA VAL A 117 11.49 -0.28 17.56
C VAL A 117 10.01 -0.32 17.97
N PHE A 118 9.11 0.18 17.12
CA PHE A 118 7.67 0.28 17.40
C PHE A 118 6.84 -0.84 16.76
N LYS A 119 7.46 -1.98 16.44
CA LYS A 119 6.80 -3.11 15.76
C LYS A 119 5.50 -3.55 16.44
N ASP A 120 5.47 -3.59 17.76
CA ASP A 120 4.30 -4.09 18.52
C ASP A 120 3.16 -3.07 18.48
N SER A 121 3.48 -1.77 18.59
CA SER A 121 2.51 -0.69 18.42
C SER A 121 1.96 -0.63 17.00
N ILE A 122 2.81 -0.84 15.99
CA ILE A 122 2.38 -0.91 14.58
C ILE A 122 1.48 -2.12 14.35
N LYS A 123 1.84 -3.28 14.90
CA LYS A 123 1.00 -4.48 14.84
C LYS A 123 -0.36 -4.27 15.50
N SER A 124 -0.39 -3.59 16.64
CA SER A 124 -1.64 -3.26 17.34
C SER A 124 -2.53 -2.35 16.49
N GLN A 125 -1.97 -1.27 15.94
CA GLN A 125 -2.71 -0.35 15.06
C GLN A 125 -3.20 -1.04 13.78
N ALA A 126 -2.36 -1.90 13.17
CA ALA A 126 -2.78 -2.69 12.02
C ALA A 126 -3.94 -3.64 12.37
N THR A 127 -3.87 -4.29 13.54
CA THR A 127 -4.95 -5.18 14.02
C THR A 127 -6.27 -4.43 14.21
N GLU A 128 -6.23 -3.24 14.81
CA GLU A 128 -7.39 -2.37 15.00
C GLU A 128 -7.97 -1.87 13.65
N GLY A 129 -7.08 -1.52 12.71
CA GLY A 129 -7.45 -1.18 11.34
C GLY A 129 -8.20 -2.34 10.67
N LEU A 130 -7.60 -3.54 10.63
CA LEU A 130 -8.22 -4.73 10.05
C LEU A 130 -9.54 -5.10 10.73
N GLN A 131 -9.63 -4.93 12.05
CA GLN A 131 -10.88 -5.15 12.78
C GLN A 131 -11.98 -4.19 12.31
N THR A 132 -11.64 -2.93 12.03
CA THR A 132 -12.58 -1.96 11.46
C THR A 132 -13.06 -2.38 10.08
N PHE A 133 -12.17 -2.94 9.23
CA PHE A 133 -12.55 -3.49 7.92
C PHE A 133 -13.51 -4.69 8.07
N ILE A 134 -13.31 -5.57 9.06
CA ILE A 134 -14.24 -6.69 9.32
C ILE A 134 -15.62 -6.17 9.76
N VAL A 135 -15.67 -5.19 10.67
CA VAL A 135 -16.92 -4.61 11.16
C VAL A 135 -17.75 -4.04 10.00
N HIS A 136 -17.12 -3.32 9.07
CA HIS A 136 -17.79 -2.64 7.94
C HIS A 136 -17.76 -3.44 6.63
N TYR A 137 -17.42 -4.74 6.68
CA TYR A 137 -17.23 -5.59 5.49
C TYR A 137 -18.38 -5.56 4.47
N ARG A 138 -19.64 -5.42 4.92
CA ARG A 138 -20.84 -5.36 4.06
C ARG A 138 -21.26 -3.94 3.65
N GLU A 139 -20.61 -2.91 4.19
CA GLU A 139 -21.02 -1.53 3.95
C GLU A 139 -20.39 -0.92 2.69
N ASP A 140 -19.20 -1.41 2.32
CA ASP A 140 -18.43 -0.90 1.18
C ASP A 140 -17.98 -2.07 0.27
N PRO A 141 -18.43 -2.12 -1.00
CA PRO A 141 -18.08 -3.19 -1.92
C PRO A 141 -16.58 -3.26 -2.23
N ASP A 142 -15.86 -2.13 -2.19
CA ASP A 142 -14.42 -2.11 -2.43
C ASP A 142 -13.66 -2.72 -1.26
N GLN A 143 -14.09 -2.46 -0.02
CA GLN A 143 -13.55 -3.10 1.18
C GLN A 143 -13.84 -4.60 1.19
N GLN A 144 -15.04 -4.99 0.76
CA GLN A 144 -15.42 -6.38 0.65
C GLN A 144 -14.51 -7.12 -0.33
N ASN A 145 -14.35 -6.59 -1.56
CA ASN A 145 -13.49 -7.18 -2.58
C ASN A 145 -12.03 -7.26 -2.15
N LEU A 146 -11.54 -6.25 -1.42
CA LEU A 146 -10.17 -6.25 -0.90
C LEU A 146 -9.97 -7.35 0.15
N ILE A 147 -10.87 -7.48 1.13
CA ILE A 147 -10.78 -8.55 2.14
C ILE A 147 -10.89 -9.92 1.46
N ASP A 148 -11.82 -10.06 0.52
CA ASP A 148 -12.06 -11.31 -0.20
C ASP A 148 -10.79 -11.75 -0.94
N TRP A 149 -10.15 -10.84 -1.68
CA TRP A 149 -8.88 -11.10 -2.36
C TRP A 149 -7.72 -11.39 -1.39
N ILE A 150 -7.62 -10.68 -0.27
CA ILE A 150 -6.58 -10.93 0.73
C ILE A 150 -6.71 -12.36 1.30
N GLN A 151 -7.94 -12.76 1.63
CA GLN A 151 -8.22 -14.05 2.25
C GLN A 151 -8.13 -15.20 1.25
N GLU A 152 -8.71 -15.04 0.06
CA GLU A 152 -8.82 -16.11 -0.94
C GLU A 152 -7.59 -16.23 -1.83
N ASP A 153 -6.93 -15.14 -2.25
CA ASP A 153 -5.86 -15.21 -3.26
C ASP A 153 -4.48 -14.97 -2.64
N TRP A 154 -4.36 -14.01 -1.71
CA TRP A 154 -3.05 -13.58 -1.21
C TRP A 154 -2.52 -14.40 -0.02
N LEU A 155 -3.31 -14.56 1.04
CA LEU A 155 -2.88 -15.17 2.31
C LEU A 155 -3.44 -16.57 2.56
N GLN A 156 -4.51 -16.99 1.87
CA GLN A 156 -5.22 -18.25 2.17
C GLN A 156 -5.60 -18.36 3.66
N CYS A 157 -6.10 -17.26 4.22
CA CYS A 157 -6.43 -17.14 5.65
C CYS A 157 -7.90 -16.78 5.86
N CYS A 158 -8.37 -16.85 7.11
CA CYS A 158 -9.72 -16.44 7.48
C CYS A 158 -9.70 -15.61 8.77
N GLY A 159 -10.12 -14.36 8.67
CA GLY A 159 -10.05 -13.40 9.78
C GLY A 159 -8.62 -12.87 10.03
N ILE A 160 -8.43 -12.23 11.18
CA ILE A 160 -7.17 -11.59 11.57
C ILE A 160 -6.28 -12.59 12.32
N LYS A 161 -6.87 -13.25 13.33
CA LYS A 161 -6.30 -14.34 14.12
C LYS A 161 -6.99 -15.65 13.81
N GLY A 162 -8.25 -15.62 13.39
CA GLY A 162 -8.98 -16.80 12.96
C GLY A 162 -10.44 -16.53 12.59
N PRO A 163 -11.20 -17.59 12.28
CA PRO A 163 -12.60 -17.49 11.87
C PRO A 163 -13.52 -16.78 12.87
N GLU A 164 -13.16 -16.77 14.15
CA GLU A 164 -13.97 -16.13 15.20
C GLU A 164 -13.97 -14.60 15.14
N ASP A 165 -13.02 -13.98 14.44
CA ASP A 165 -13.02 -12.52 14.28
C ASP A 165 -14.27 -12.03 13.52
N TRP A 166 -14.94 -12.91 12.78
CA TRP A 166 -16.19 -12.61 12.09
C TRP A 166 -17.38 -12.38 13.04
N ASP A 167 -17.27 -12.67 14.35
CA ASP A 167 -18.27 -12.25 15.33
C ASP A 167 -18.33 -10.74 15.54
N LEU A 168 -17.29 -10.02 15.13
CA LEU A 168 -17.26 -8.56 15.18
C LEU A 168 -18.16 -7.94 14.11
N ASN A 169 -18.52 -8.70 13.06
CA ASN A 169 -19.39 -8.22 12.00
C ASN A 169 -20.87 -8.52 12.31
N ASN A 170 -21.73 -7.53 12.09
CA ASN A 170 -23.16 -7.61 12.38
C ASN A 170 -23.91 -8.72 11.62
N TYR A 171 -23.45 -9.12 10.44
CA TYR A 171 -24.09 -10.17 9.63
C TYR A 171 -23.64 -11.58 10.03
N PHE A 172 -22.35 -11.74 10.38
CA PHE A 172 -21.76 -13.04 10.69
C PHE A 172 -21.81 -13.42 12.17
N ASN A 173 -22.05 -12.45 13.07
CA ASN A 173 -22.22 -12.71 14.50
C ASN A 173 -23.32 -13.74 14.75
N CYS A 174 -23.02 -14.75 15.58
CA CYS A 174 -23.98 -15.79 15.95
C CYS A 174 -25.29 -15.26 16.55
N SER A 175 -25.24 -14.17 17.30
CA SER A 175 -26.43 -13.53 17.89
C SER A 175 -27.37 -12.95 16.84
N SER A 176 -26.86 -12.63 15.64
CA SER A 176 -27.63 -12.05 14.54
C SER A 176 -28.64 -13.01 13.93
N GLN A 177 -28.57 -14.31 14.28
CA GLN A 177 -29.64 -15.26 13.95
C GLN A 177 -31.00 -14.81 14.53
N LYS A 178 -31.00 -14.16 15.71
CA LYS A 178 -32.22 -13.62 16.33
C LYS A 178 -32.86 -12.47 15.54
N VAL A 179 -32.05 -11.78 14.73
CA VAL A 179 -32.47 -10.66 13.88
C VAL A 179 -32.71 -11.12 12.44
N GLY A 180 -32.58 -12.43 12.17
CA GLY A 180 -32.85 -13.02 10.85
C GLY A 180 -31.67 -12.99 9.88
N SER A 181 -30.44 -12.75 10.35
CA SER A 181 -29.27 -12.88 9.47
C SER A 181 -29.07 -14.33 9.05
N ARG A 182 -29.03 -14.58 7.74
CA ARG A 182 -28.78 -15.91 7.17
C ARG A 182 -27.32 -16.35 7.32
N GLU A 183 -26.41 -15.40 7.48
CA GLU A 183 -24.96 -15.62 7.55
C GLU A 183 -24.45 -15.72 8.99
N ALA A 184 -25.36 -15.68 9.98
CA ALA A 184 -25.02 -15.79 11.39
C ALA A 184 -24.29 -17.11 11.70
N CYS A 185 -23.26 -17.04 12.55
CA CYS A 185 -22.30 -18.13 12.80
C CYS A 185 -21.57 -18.63 11.55
N GLY A 186 -21.52 -17.81 10.49
CA GLY A 186 -20.77 -18.10 9.28
C GLY A 186 -19.46 -17.32 9.21
N VAL A 187 -18.80 -17.48 8.07
CA VAL A 187 -17.68 -16.67 7.57
C VAL A 187 -17.96 -16.36 6.09
N PRO A 188 -17.33 -15.33 5.49
CA PRO A 188 -17.52 -15.07 4.07
C PRO A 188 -16.93 -16.18 3.20
N PHE A 189 -17.37 -16.21 1.95
CA PHE A 189 -16.96 -17.24 0.99
C PHE A 189 -15.44 -17.22 0.72
N SER A 190 -14.78 -16.07 0.88
CA SER A 190 -13.32 -15.91 0.75
C SER A 190 -12.52 -16.76 1.74
N CYS A 191 -13.12 -17.14 2.87
CA CYS A 191 -12.50 -18.04 3.84
C CYS A 191 -12.51 -19.51 3.41
N CYS A 192 -13.11 -19.83 2.27
CA CYS A 192 -13.32 -21.21 1.87
C CYS A 192 -12.19 -21.75 1.01
N LYS A 193 -11.74 -22.95 1.37
CA LYS A 193 -10.71 -23.66 0.60
C LYS A 193 -11.29 -24.20 -0.70
N ARG A 194 -10.72 -23.77 -1.83
CA ARG A 194 -10.98 -24.37 -3.14
C ARG A 194 -10.50 -25.83 -3.19
N LYS A 195 -11.34 -26.76 -3.64
CA LYS A 195 -10.92 -28.15 -3.88
C LYS A 195 -10.39 -28.32 -5.31
N LEU A 196 -9.34 -29.13 -5.47
CA LEU A 196 -8.64 -29.35 -6.75
C LEU A 196 -9.53 -29.88 -7.90
N ASN A 197 -10.72 -30.41 -7.59
CA ASN A 197 -11.66 -30.98 -8.57
C ASN A 197 -13.04 -30.28 -8.60
N GLU A 198 -13.18 -29.11 -7.97
CA GLU A 198 -14.41 -28.32 -8.03
C GLU A 198 -14.44 -27.47 -9.31
N ILE A 199 -15.39 -27.75 -10.20
CA ILE A 199 -15.64 -26.96 -11.43
C ILE A 199 -16.46 -25.70 -11.11
N VAL A 200 -17.26 -25.75 -10.05
CA VAL A 200 -18.10 -24.64 -9.57
C VAL A 200 -17.64 -24.26 -8.17
N GLU A 201 -17.29 -22.99 -8.00
CA GLU A 201 -16.89 -22.43 -6.71
C GLU A 201 -18.08 -22.45 -5.73
N ASN A 202 -17.93 -23.17 -4.63
CA ASN A 202 -18.95 -23.22 -3.59
C ASN A 202 -18.94 -21.94 -2.76
N LYS A 203 -19.75 -20.94 -3.12
CA LYS A 203 -19.89 -19.71 -2.32
C LYS A 203 -20.68 -19.86 -1.02
N GLN A 204 -21.26 -21.05 -0.76
CA GLN A 204 -22.07 -21.33 0.42
C GLN A 204 -21.30 -22.13 1.49
N CYS A 205 -20.05 -22.48 1.23
CA CYS A 205 -19.16 -23.14 2.16
C CYS A 205 -19.13 -22.45 3.54
N GLY A 206 -19.09 -21.12 3.61
CA GLY A 206 -18.91 -20.37 4.86
C GLY A 206 -20.13 -20.32 5.78
N TYR A 207 -21.26 -20.92 5.39
CA TYR A 207 -22.48 -20.91 6.21
C TYR A 207 -22.43 -21.95 7.34
N ASP A 208 -22.92 -21.56 8.52
CA ASP A 208 -23.11 -22.42 9.70
C ASP A 208 -21.83 -23.06 10.29
N VAL A 209 -20.66 -22.68 9.79
CA VAL A 209 -19.37 -23.34 10.06
C VAL A 209 -18.90 -23.18 11.49
N ARG A 210 -19.40 -22.14 12.19
CA ARG A 210 -19.10 -21.83 13.59
C ARG A 210 -20.25 -22.19 14.53
N LYS A 211 -21.29 -22.90 14.05
CA LYS A 211 -22.37 -23.40 14.92
C LYS A 211 -21.91 -24.59 15.77
N GLU A 212 -22.35 -24.62 17.02
CA GLU A 212 -22.11 -25.77 17.90
C GLU A 212 -22.67 -27.07 17.29
N GLY A 213 -21.85 -28.12 17.23
CA GLY A 213 -22.20 -29.41 16.64
C GLY A 213 -21.94 -29.53 15.14
N PHE A 214 -21.44 -28.47 14.48
CA PHE A 214 -21.01 -28.55 13.09
C PHE A 214 -19.69 -29.34 12.98
N VAL A 215 -19.69 -30.47 12.27
CA VAL A 215 -18.47 -31.25 12.00
C VAL A 215 -17.73 -30.64 10.81
N SER A 216 -16.91 -29.63 11.07
CA SER A 216 -16.12 -28.97 10.03
C SER A 216 -14.94 -29.85 9.57
N LYS A 217 -15.12 -30.58 8.47
CA LYS A 217 -14.00 -31.26 7.77
C LYS A 217 -13.37 -30.41 6.65
N GLN A 218 -13.77 -29.15 6.46
CA GLN A 218 -13.27 -28.37 5.33
C GLN A 218 -13.43 -26.85 5.49
N PHE A 219 -12.69 -26.25 6.41
CA PHE A 219 -12.35 -24.81 6.39
C PHE A 219 -10.85 -24.65 6.57
#